data_AF-A0AAV5DU96-F1
#
_entry.id   AF-A0AAV5DU96-F1
#
_cell.length_a   1.000
_cell.length_b   1.000
_cell.length_c   1.000
_cell.angle_alpha   90.00
_cell.angle_beta   90.00
_cell.angle_gamma   90.00
#
_symmetry.space_group_name_H-M   'P 1'
#
loop_
_entity.id
_entity.type
_entity.pdbx_description
1 polymer ?
#
loop_
_entity_poly.entity_id
_entity_poly.type
_entity_poly.pdbx_seq_one_letter_code
_entity_poly.pdbx_strand_id
1 'polypeptide(L)'
;MAMPIYTLIALDIPKWVIKALEKIIRAFLWRGRKEVRGGHCPIAWDRVARPLRLGGLGIHNLETMGWALRMRWLWLQKTQPDKPWADFIINVPKKVQAMFIISVVTEIGNGENTLFWSDHWIMGRSVADLALSLLPHVKRKAFRTRTVWEALDNDAWLQDFRRGLSVPTIWEFMQLWEAVHEVELRPDDQDEHCWLPDASGKYTTRSAYLRFF
;
A
#
# COMPACT_ATOMS: atom_id res chain seq x y z
N MET A 1 25.75 9.55 6.20
CA MET A 1 25.35 8.19 5.76
C MET A 1 24.09 8.26 4.88
N ALA A 2 24.18 8.81 3.67
CA ALA A 2 23.01 8.99 2.79
C ALA A 2 22.96 7.99 1.61
N MET A 3 24.12 7.51 1.13
CA MET A 3 24.23 6.61 -0.03
C MET A 3 23.34 5.35 0.04
N PRO A 4 23.28 4.59 1.16
CA PRO A 4 22.48 3.36 1.20
C PRO A 4 20.97 3.61 1.12
N ILE A 5 20.49 4.77 1.59
CA ILE A 5 19.07 5.12 1.56
C ILE A 5 18.64 5.40 0.12
N TYR A 6 19.42 6.16 -0.64
CA TYR A 6 19.13 6.41 -2.06
C TYR A 6 19.09 5.11 -2.87
N THR A 7 20.03 4.18 -2.61
CA THR A 7 20.03 2.87 -3.26
C THR A 7 18.77 2.06 -2.93
N LEU A 8 18.33 2.05 -1.66
CA LEU A 8 17.11 1.35 -1.23
C LEU A 8 15.82 1.98 -1.76
N ILE A 9 15.79 3.31 -1.97
CA ILE A 9 14.66 4.01 -2.59
C ILE A 9 14.56 3.66 -4.08
N ALA A 10 15.69 3.59 -4.77
CA ALA A 10 15.72 3.46 -6.22
C ALA A 10 15.66 2.00 -6.71
N LEU A 11 16.25 1.05 -5.97
CA LEU A 11 16.46 -0.31 -6.43
C LEU A 11 15.75 -1.35 -5.57
N ASP A 12 15.19 -2.37 -6.22
CA ASP A 12 14.82 -3.61 -5.53
C ASP A 12 16.08 -4.43 -5.24
N ILE A 13 16.68 -4.19 -4.08
CA ILE A 13 17.97 -4.79 -3.72
C ILE A 13 17.84 -6.32 -3.61
N PRO A 14 18.69 -7.10 -4.30
CA PRO A 14 18.66 -8.55 -4.20
C PRO A 14 18.86 -9.04 -2.76
N LYS A 15 18.12 -10.10 -2.38
CA LYS A 15 18.17 -10.65 -1.01
C LYS A 15 19.56 -11.04 -0.54
N TRP A 16 20.45 -11.46 -1.45
CA TRP A 16 21.83 -11.82 -1.08
C TRP A 16 22.63 -10.59 -0.63
N VAL A 17 22.39 -9.41 -1.21
CA VAL A 17 23.03 -8.14 -0.81
C VAL A 17 22.54 -7.76 0.59
N ILE A 18 21.23 -7.83 0.83
CA ILE A 18 20.64 -7.60 2.15
C ILE A 18 21.29 -8.52 3.19
N LYS A 19 21.37 -9.82 2.90
CA LYS A 19 22.03 -10.80 3.78
C LYS A 19 23.51 -10.49 4.02
N ALA A 20 24.24 -10.03 3.00
CA ALA A 20 25.64 -9.64 3.13
C ALA A 20 25.80 -8.41 4.04
N LEU A 21 24.95 -7.39 3.87
CA LEU A 21 24.91 -6.21 4.74
C LEU A 21 24.55 -6.58 6.18
N GLU A 22 23.53 -7.40 6.38
CA GLU A 22 23.17 -7.89 7.72
C GLU A 22 24.30 -8.67 8.37
N LYS A 23 25.06 -9.47 7.60
CA LYS A 23 26.24 -10.18 8.13
C LYS A 23 27.30 -9.20 8.65
N ILE A 24 27.57 -8.12 7.92
CA ILE A 24 28.51 -7.06 8.34
C ILE A 24 27.99 -6.37 9.61
N ILE A 25 26.71 -5.99 9.64
CA ILE A 25 26.12 -5.31 10.82
C ILE A 25 26.16 -6.25 12.04
N ARG A 26 25.82 -7.53 11.89
CA ARG A 26 25.90 -8.54 12.95
C ARG A 26 27.33 -8.72 13.47
N ALA A 27 28.31 -8.78 12.58
CA ALA A 27 29.71 -8.95 12.96
C ALA A 27 30.25 -7.76 13.74
N PHE A 28 29.88 -6.55 13.32
CA PHE A 28 30.16 -5.32 14.07
C PHE A 28 29.48 -5.34 15.45
N LEU A 29 28.16 -5.56 15.49
CA LEU A 29 27.35 -5.49 16.72
C LEU A 29 27.81 -6.47 17.80
N TRP A 30 28.10 -7.72 17.43
CA TRP A 30 28.35 -8.77 18.42
C TRP A 30 29.83 -9.05 18.69
N ARG A 31 30.73 -8.71 17.79
CA ARG A 31 32.15 -9.09 17.89
C ARG A 31 33.15 -7.97 17.59
N GLY A 32 32.71 -6.82 17.08
CA GLY A 32 33.61 -5.73 16.68
C GLY A 32 34.64 -6.13 15.62
N ARG A 33 34.35 -7.15 14.80
CA ARG A 33 35.26 -7.73 13.78
C ARG A 33 34.53 -7.93 12.46
N LYS A 34 35.28 -8.16 11.37
CA LYS A 34 34.71 -8.32 10.02
C LYS A 34 33.91 -9.61 9.81
N GLU A 35 34.14 -10.65 10.61
CA GLU A 35 33.51 -11.96 10.44
C GLU A 35 32.76 -12.44 11.69
N VAL A 36 31.63 -13.13 11.46
CA VAL A 36 30.76 -13.69 12.50
C VAL A 36 30.25 -15.07 12.08
N ARG A 37 30.12 -15.98 13.06
CA ARG A 37 29.56 -17.34 12.93
C ARG A 37 28.22 -17.41 13.66
N GLY A 38 27.40 -18.44 13.38
CA GLY A 38 26.04 -18.58 13.94
C GLY A 38 25.98 -18.46 15.46
N GLY A 39 26.88 -19.12 16.19
CA GLY A 39 26.94 -19.08 17.66
C GLY A 39 27.43 -17.76 18.26
N HIS A 40 27.80 -16.76 17.46
CA HIS A 40 28.21 -15.45 17.95
C HIS A 40 27.07 -14.43 18.04
N CYS A 41 25.89 -14.73 17.49
CA CYS A 41 24.72 -13.86 17.56
C CYS A 41 23.71 -14.46 18.54
N PRO A 42 23.70 -14.05 19.83
CA PRO A 42 22.84 -14.67 20.84
C PRO A 42 21.35 -14.35 20.65
N ILE A 43 21.01 -13.32 19.87
CA ILE A 43 19.63 -12.89 19.61
C ILE A 43 19.32 -13.06 18.13
N ALA A 44 18.16 -13.64 17.85
CA ALA A 44 17.64 -13.78 16.49
C ALA A 44 17.47 -12.39 15.83
N TRP A 45 17.89 -12.28 14.56
CA TRP A 45 17.98 -10.99 13.89
C TRP A 45 16.63 -10.31 13.68
N ASP A 46 15.58 -11.09 13.48
CA ASP A 46 14.19 -10.62 13.40
C ASP A 46 13.71 -9.97 14.70
N ARG A 47 14.29 -10.33 15.86
CA ARG A 47 14.04 -9.67 17.15
C ARG A 47 14.88 -8.41 17.30
N VAL A 48 16.16 -8.48 16.92
CA VAL A 48 17.08 -7.32 16.94
C VAL A 48 16.55 -6.17 16.09
N ALA A 49 16.03 -6.49 14.90
CA ALA A 49 15.62 -5.50 13.89
C ALA A 49 14.17 -4.97 14.07
N ARG A 50 13.50 -5.30 15.17
CA ARG A 50 12.18 -4.73 15.48
C ARG A 50 12.29 -3.26 15.89
N PRO A 51 11.23 -2.47 15.72
CA PRO A 51 11.12 -1.17 16.36
C PRO A 51 11.44 -1.23 17.86
N LEU A 52 12.02 -0.17 18.42
CA LEU A 52 12.35 -0.06 19.85
C LEU A 52 11.13 -0.34 20.74
N ARG A 53 9.96 0.20 20.35
CA ARG A 53 8.68 -0.02 21.06
C ARG A 53 8.22 -1.49 21.09
N LEU A 54 8.78 -2.34 20.24
CA LEU A 54 8.50 -3.78 20.17
C LEU A 54 9.69 -4.62 20.69
N GLY A 55 10.59 -4.00 21.48
CA GLY A 55 11.70 -4.67 22.14
C GLY A 55 12.91 -4.98 21.25
N GLY A 56 13.02 -4.34 20.08
CA GLY A 56 14.23 -4.41 19.25
C GLY A 56 15.31 -3.42 19.68
N LEU A 57 16.46 -3.42 18.99
CA LEU A 57 17.61 -2.57 19.32
C LEU A 57 17.66 -1.25 18.52
N GLY A 58 16.58 -0.91 17.82
CA GLY A 58 16.54 0.28 16.96
C GLY A 58 17.33 0.15 15.65
N ILE A 59 17.82 -1.05 15.33
CA ILE A 59 18.40 -1.37 14.02
C ILE A 59 17.25 -1.66 13.06
N HIS A 60 17.27 -1.04 11.88
CA HIS A 60 16.21 -1.29 10.89
C HIS A 60 16.40 -2.62 10.17
N ASN A 61 15.30 -3.35 9.98
CA ASN A 61 15.24 -4.41 9.00
C ASN A 61 15.38 -3.79 7.60
N LEU A 62 16.47 -4.11 6.90
CA LEU A 62 16.79 -3.49 5.60
C LEU A 62 15.78 -3.83 4.51
N GLU A 63 15.19 -5.04 4.55
CA GLU A 63 14.18 -5.46 3.59
C GLU A 63 12.89 -4.63 3.78
N THR A 64 12.40 -4.57 5.02
CA THR A 64 11.22 -3.77 5.39
C THR A 64 11.44 -2.28 5.14
N MET A 65 12.64 -1.77 5.44
CA MET A 65 13.01 -0.38 5.16
C MET A 65 13.01 -0.10 3.66
N GLY A 66 13.55 -1.00 2.84
CA GLY A 66 13.50 -0.89 1.39
C GLY A 66 12.07 -0.92 0.83
N TRP A 67 11.16 -1.70 1.43
CA TRP A 67 9.74 -1.67 1.06
C TRP A 67 9.07 -0.37 1.44
N ALA A 68 9.29 0.13 2.66
CA ALA A 68 8.77 1.40 3.10
C ALA A 68 9.26 2.50 2.15
N LEU A 69 10.57 2.64 1.95
CA LEU A 69 11.15 3.65 1.07
C LEU A 69 10.55 3.63 -0.35
N ARG A 70 10.33 2.46 -0.95
CA ARG A 70 9.72 2.34 -2.28
C ARG A 70 8.21 2.58 -2.30
N MET A 71 7.51 2.33 -1.18
CA MET A 71 6.09 2.67 -1.05
C MET A 71 5.84 4.19 -1.19
N ARG A 72 6.86 5.02 -0.92
CA ARG A 72 6.82 6.46 -1.23
C ARG A 72 6.48 6.72 -2.69
N TRP A 73 6.96 5.91 -3.62
CA TRP A 73 6.65 6.10 -5.03
C TRP A 73 5.19 5.81 -5.34
N LEU A 74 4.59 4.79 -4.73
CA LEU A 74 3.15 4.54 -4.85
C LEU A 74 2.33 5.73 -4.35
N TRP A 75 2.74 6.32 -3.23
CA TRP A 75 2.10 7.53 -2.70
C TRP A 75 2.21 8.72 -3.67
N LEU A 76 3.39 8.93 -4.25
CA LEU A 76 3.60 10.03 -5.20
C LEU A 76 2.84 9.82 -6.51
N GLN A 77 2.77 8.58 -7.02
CA GLN A 77 1.92 8.25 -8.18
C GLN A 77 0.46 8.56 -7.91
N LYS A 78 0.00 8.25 -6.69
CA LYS A 78 -1.39 8.46 -6.29
C LYS A 78 -1.72 9.93 -6.06
N THR A 79 -0.87 10.68 -5.39
CA THR A 79 -1.17 12.08 -4.98
C THR A 79 -0.73 13.13 -5.98
N GLN A 80 0.13 12.77 -6.92
CA GLN A 80 0.73 13.71 -7.88
C GLN A 80 0.77 13.08 -9.27
N PRO A 81 -0.40 12.72 -9.84
CA PRO A 81 -0.51 12.02 -11.11
C PRO A 81 -0.03 12.87 -12.31
N ASP A 82 0.07 14.19 -12.15
CA ASP A 82 0.53 15.15 -13.17
C ASP A 82 2.06 15.24 -13.28
N LYS A 83 2.80 14.56 -12.39
CA LYS A 83 4.25 14.71 -12.27
C LYS A 83 4.99 13.55 -12.95
N PRO A 84 6.26 13.73 -13.35
CA PRO A 84 7.00 12.71 -14.12
C PRO A 84 7.16 11.33 -13.46
N TRP A 85 7.04 11.24 -12.13
CA TRP A 85 7.09 9.97 -11.41
C TRP A 85 5.80 9.16 -11.48
N ALA A 86 4.69 9.75 -11.95
CA ALA A 86 3.42 9.06 -12.15
C ALA A 86 3.58 7.83 -13.06
N ASP A 87 4.45 7.94 -14.08
CA ASP A 87 4.68 6.90 -15.08
C ASP A 87 5.74 5.87 -14.69
N PHE A 88 6.35 5.98 -13.51
CA PHE A 88 7.41 5.06 -13.11
C PHE A 88 6.86 3.64 -12.88
N ILE A 89 7.55 2.64 -13.42
CA ILE A 89 7.23 1.25 -13.11
C ILE A 89 7.79 0.92 -11.72
N ILE A 90 6.94 1.02 -10.70
CA ILE A 90 7.32 0.75 -9.32
C ILE A 90 7.24 -0.75 -9.03
N ASN A 91 8.40 -1.41 -9.00
CA ASN A 91 8.48 -2.80 -8.61
C ASN A 91 8.48 -2.93 -7.08
N VAL A 92 7.37 -3.38 -6.53
CA VAL A 92 7.22 -3.76 -5.12
C VAL A 92 6.48 -5.10 -5.00
N PRO A 93 6.76 -5.91 -3.96
CA PRO A 93 6.01 -7.13 -3.73
C PRO A 93 4.51 -6.87 -3.53
N LYS A 94 3.66 -7.82 -3.93
CA LYS A 94 2.19 -7.72 -3.77
C LYS A 94 1.74 -7.37 -2.36
N LYS A 95 2.42 -7.88 -1.33
CA LYS A 95 2.13 -7.55 0.07
C LYS A 95 2.36 -6.07 0.41
N VAL A 96 3.33 -5.43 -0.25
CA VAL A 96 3.62 -4.00 -0.10
C VAL A 96 2.56 -3.17 -0.80
N GLN A 97 2.11 -3.59 -1.99
CA GLN A 97 0.97 -2.98 -2.67
C GLN A 97 -0.31 -3.08 -1.84
N ALA A 98 -0.62 -4.27 -1.31
CA ALA A 98 -1.77 -4.47 -0.43
C ALA A 98 -1.67 -3.60 0.84
N MET A 99 -0.49 -3.55 1.47
CA MET A 99 -0.25 -2.69 2.64
C MET A 99 -0.45 -1.21 2.32
N PHE A 100 -0.03 -0.76 1.13
CA PHE A 100 -0.25 0.61 0.67
C PHE A 100 -1.74 0.91 0.49
N ILE A 101 -2.48 0.05 -0.23
CA ILE A 101 -3.91 0.21 -0.49
C ILE A 101 -4.69 0.36 0.83
N ILE A 102 -4.47 -0.52 1.80
CA ILE A 102 -5.18 -0.45 3.10
C ILE A 102 -4.71 0.70 4.02
N SER A 103 -3.66 1.42 3.63
CA SER A 103 -3.10 2.54 4.40
C SER A 103 -3.48 3.89 3.81
N VAL A 104 -4.20 3.92 2.69
CA VAL A 104 -4.64 5.14 2.00
C VAL A 104 -6.16 5.15 1.95
N VAL A 105 -6.76 6.21 2.50
CA VAL A 105 -8.18 6.52 2.32
C VAL A 105 -8.28 7.74 1.41
N THR A 106 -9.34 7.81 0.62
CA THR A 106 -9.60 8.94 -0.26
C THR A 106 -10.91 9.60 0.12
N GLU A 107 -10.86 10.91 0.29
CA GLU A 107 -12.03 11.77 0.28
C GLU A 107 -12.32 12.12 -1.18
N ILE A 108 -13.45 11.66 -1.68
CA ILE A 108 -13.82 11.83 -3.09
C ILE A 108 -14.12 13.30 -3.39
N GLY A 109 -13.47 13.82 -4.44
CA GLY A 109 -13.82 15.05 -5.14
C GLY A 109 -14.47 14.68 -6.47
N ASN A 110 -13.72 14.83 -7.56
CA ASN A 110 -14.17 14.45 -8.90
C ASN A 110 -14.13 12.94 -9.18
N GLY A 111 -13.43 12.13 -8.39
CA GLY A 111 -13.38 10.68 -8.55
C GLY A 111 -12.53 10.17 -9.73
N GLU A 112 -11.83 11.04 -10.45
CA GLU A 112 -11.02 10.66 -11.62
C GLU A 112 -9.75 9.89 -11.23
N ASN A 113 -9.21 10.16 -10.03
CA ASN A 113 -7.96 9.59 -9.56
C ASN A 113 -8.17 8.55 -8.44
N THR A 114 -9.35 7.94 -8.38
CA THR A 114 -9.70 6.92 -7.38
C THR A 114 -10.31 5.72 -8.03
N LEU A 115 -9.80 4.51 -7.74
CA LEU A 115 -10.33 3.27 -8.30
C LEU A 115 -11.56 2.82 -7.52
N PHE A 116 -12.67 2.62 -8.25
CA PHE A 116 -13.97 2.29 -7.66
C PHE A 116 -13.93 0.99 -6.83
N TRP A 117 -13.29 -0.06 -7.35
CA TRP A 117 -13.33 -1.37 -6.70
C TRP A 117 -12.32 -1.53 -5.56
N SER A 118 -11.10 -1.00 -5.71
CA SER A 118 -9.98 -1.37 -4.84
C SER A 118 -9.55 -0.32 -3.84
N ASP A 119 -9.77 0.97 -4.12
CA ASP A 119 -9.33 2.04 -3.23
C ASP A 119 -10.32 2.25 -2.09
N HIS A 120 -9.85 2.78 -0.97
CA HIS A 120 -10.72 3.03 0.19
C HIS A 120 -11.33 4.42 0.10
N TRP A 121 -12.52 4.53 -0.47
CA TRP A 121 -13.16 5.81 -0.75
C TRP A 121 -14.62 5.90 -0.30
N ILE A 122 -15.23 4.76 0.02
CA ILE A 122 -16.63 4.69 0.45
C ILE A 122 -16.67 4.28 1.92
N MET A 123 -17.10 5.20 2.79
CA MET A 123 -17.12 5.00 4.25
C MET A 123 -15.76 4.53 4.83
N GLY A 124 -14.65 5.03 4.25
CA GLY A 124 -13.29 4.64 4.64
C GLY A 124 -12.88 3.21 4.26
N ARG A 125 -13.65 2.52 3.41
CA ARG A 125 -13.38 1.16 2.91
C ARG A 125 -13.37 1.12 1.39
N SER A 126 -12.87 0.02 0.85
CA SER A 126 -13.06 -0.28 -0.57
C SER A 126 -14.40 -0.97 -0.83
N VAL A 127 -14.92 -0.82 -2.04
CA VAL A 127 -16.09 -1.59 -2.48
C VAL A 127 -15.81 -3.09 -2.40
N ALA A 128 -14.57 -3.51 -2.68
CA ALA A 128 -14.14 -4.90 -2.52
C ALA A 128 -14.29 -5.43 -1.09
N ASP A 129 -14.08 -4.57 -0.07
CA ASP A 129 -14.26 -4.95 1.34
C ASP A 129 -15.74 -4.99 1.74
N LEU A 130 -16.56 -4.09 1.18
CA LEU A 130 -18.00 -4.03 1.45
C LEU A 130 -18.79 -5.17 0.80
N ALA A 131 -18.34 -5.64 -0.37
CA ALA A 131 -19.10 -6.56 -1.22
C ALA A 131 -18.24 -7.75 -1.70
N LEU A 132 -17.64 -8.46 -0.75
CA LEU A 132 -16.75 -9.60 -1.01
C LEU A 132 -17.39 -10.68 -1.89
N SER A 133 -18.70 -10.94 -1.72
CA SER A 133 -19.42 -11.95 -2.50
C SER A 133 -19.61 -11.55 -3.97
N LEU A 134 -19.52 -10.25 -4.29
CA LEU A 134 -19.63 -9.73 -5.64
C LEU A 134 -18.33 -9.88 -6.43
N LEU A 135 -17.17 -9.91 -5.76
CA LEU A 135 -15.84 -9.91 -6.40
C LEU A 135 -15.63 -10.99 -7.47
N PRO A 136 -16.08 -12.26 -7.31
CA PRO A 136 -15.93 -13.27 -8.36
C PRO A 136 -16.65 -12.91 -9.68
N HIS A 137 -17.66 -12.04 -9.60
CA HIS A 137 -18.48 -11.62 -10.72
C HIS A 137 -17.93 -10.36 -11.41
N VAL A 138 -17.04 -9.60 -10.77
CA VAL A 138 -16.46 -8.38 -11.33
C VAL A 138 -15.45 -8.72 -12.42
N LYS A 139 -15.55 -8.02 -13.57
CA LYS A 139 -14.58 -8.11 -14.66
C LYS A 139 -13.21 -7.65 -14.14
N ARG A 140 -12.20 -8.51 -14.31
CA ARG A 140 -10.81 -8.20 -13.90
C ARG A 140 -10.26 -6.88 -14.46
N LYS A 141 -10.69 -6.44 -15.65
CA LYS A 141 -10.31 -5.14 -16.21
C LYS A 141 -10.88 -4.01 -15.34
N ALA A 142 -12.20 -4.02 -15.13
CA ALA A 142 -12.89 -3.04 -14.31
C ALA A 142 -12.31 -2.94 -12.89
N PHE A 143 -12.07 -4.07 -12.23
CA PHE A 143 -11.46 -4.09 -10.89
C PHE A 143 -10.12 -3.31 -10.82
N ARG A 144 -9.36 -3.26 -11.92
CA ARG A 144 -8.03 -2.66 -11.95
C ARG A 144 -8.00 -1.23 -12.49
N THR A 145 -9.04 -0.79 -13.19
CA THR A 145 -8.97 0.46 -13.97
C THR A 145 -10.18 1.36 -13.80
N ARG A 146 -11.33 0.84 -13.35
CA ARG A 146 -12.56 1.63 -13.22
C ARG A 146 -12.34 2.72 -12.18
N THR A 147 -12.42 3.97 -12.58
CA THR A 147 -12.38 5.10 -11.64
C THR A 147 -13.76 5.32 -11.01
N VAL A 148 -13.83 6.06 -9.90
CA VAL A 148 -15.11 6.42 -9.27
C VAL A 148 -15.92 7.31 -10.22
N TRP A 149 -15.26 8.27 -10.88
CA TRP A 149 -15.88 9.08 -11.94
C TRP A 149 -16.54 8.21 -13.02
N GLU A 150 -15.79 7.30 -13.63
CA GLU A 150 -16.30 6.40 -14.66
C GLU A 150 -17.34 5.40 -14.16
N ALA A 151 -17.37 5.12 -12.86
CA ALA A 151 -18.30 4.18 -12.26
C ALA A 151 -19.68 4.83 -12.05
N LEU A 152 -19.69 6.05 -11.52
CA LEU A 152 -20.91 6.76 -11.16
C LEU A 152 -21.59 7.42 -12.38
N ASP A 153 -20.85 7.67 -13.46
CA ASP A 153 -21.45 8.14 -14.71
C ASP A 153 -22.46 7.11 -15.24
N ASN A 154 -23.74 7.46 -15.19
CA ASN A 154 -24.87 6.62 -15.61
C ASN A 154 -24.84 5.19 -15.05
N ASP A 155 -24.41 5.03 -13.79
CA ASP A 155 -24.28 3.74 -13.10
C ASP A 155 -23.45 2.69 -13.88
N ALA A 156 -22.43 3.14 -14.63
CA ALA A 156 -21.64 2.27 -15.49
C ALA A 156 -20.88 1.16 -14.75
N TRP A 157 -20.72 1.27 -13.42
CA TRP A 157 -20.19 0.18 -12.58
C TRP A 157 -21.06 -1.08 -12.60
N LEU A 158 -22.37 -0.98 -12.85
CA LEU A 158 -23.24 -2.14 -13.05
C LEU A 158 -22.80 -3.01 -14.23
N GLN A 159 -22.16 -2.40 -15.23
CA GLN A 159 -21.65 -3.10 -16.40
C GLN A 159 -20.36 -3.87 -16.09
N ASP A 160 -19.79 -3.71 -14.90
CA ASP A 160 -18.57 -4.41 -14.51
C ASP A 160 -18.80 -5.89 -14.20
N PHE A 161 -20.04 -6.32 -14.00
CA PHE A 161 -20.36 -7.72 -13.76
C PHE A 161 -20.29 -8.57 -15.04
N ARG A 162 -19.78 -9.80 -14.92
CA ARG A 162 -19.65 -10.77 -16.02
C ARG A 162 -20.94 -11.52 -16.33
N ARG A 163 -21.79 -11.72 -15.32
CA ARG A 163 -23.01 -12.54 -15.34
C ARG A 163 -24.03 -11.93 -14.38
N GLY A 164 -25.28 -12.37 -14.47
CA GLY A 164 -26.31 -12.05 -13.48
C GLY A 164 -25.90 -12.50 -12.07
N LEU A 165 -26.33 -11.74 -11.06
CA LEU A 165 -26.06 -12.01 -9.66
C LEU A 165 -26.94 -13.16 -9.14
N SER A 166 -26.40 -13.96 -8.23
CA SER A 166 -27.14 -14.99 -7.50
C SER A 166 -27.97 -14.38 -6.37
N VAL A 167 -29.00 -15.07 -5.86
CA VAL A 167 -29.82 -14.58 -4.74
C VAL A 167 -28.99 -14.19 -3.50
N PRO A 168 -27.97 -14.98 -3.06
CA PRO A 168 -27.13 -14.59 -1.92
C PRO A 168 -26.35 -13.28 -2.14
N THR A 169 -26.00 -12.97 -3.39
CA THR A 169 -25.25 -11.75 -3.74
C THR A 169 -26.13 -10.50 -3.86
N ILE A 170 -27.47 -10.65 -3.92
CA ILE A 170 -28.39 -9.51 -4.05
C ILE A 170 -28.32 -8.61 -2.81
N TRP A 171 -28.16 -9.17 -1.60
CA TRP A 171 -28.11 -8.37 -0.38
C TRP A 171 -26.90 -7.43 -0.32
N GLU A 172 -25.69 -7.94 -0.61
CA GLU A 172 -24.49 -7.09 -0.70
C GLU A 172 -24.59 -6.09 -1.85
N PHE A 173 -25.21 -6.48 -2.97
CA PHE A 173 -25.47 -5.57 -4.08
C PHE A 173 -26.38 -4.41 -3.66
N MET A 174 -27.47 -4.66 -2.95
CA MET A 174 -28.39 -3.60 -2.50
C MET A 174 -27.72 -2.64 -1.52
N GLN A 175 -26.93 -3.16 -0.57
CA GLN A 175 -26.16 -2.31 0.35
C GLN A 175 -25.12 -1.46 -0.40
N LEU A 176 -24.44 -2.04 -1.39
CA LEU A 176 -23.49 -1.31 -2.22
C LEU A 176 -24.21 -0.25 -3.06
N TRP A 177 -25.36 -0.58 -3.65
CA TRP A 177 -26.17 0.33 -4.45
C TRP A 177 -26.56 1.56 -3.64
N GLU A 178 -27.11 1.36 -2.44
CA GLU A 178 -27.49 2.44 -1.52
C GLU A 178 -26.29 3.31 -1.14
N ALA A 179 -25.19 2.69 -0.69
CA ALA A 179 -23.99 3.41 -0.30
C ALA A 179 -23.37 4.21 -1.46
N VAL A 180 -23.45 3.69 -2.69
CA VAL A 180 -22.96 4.38 -3.89
C VAL A 180 -23.86 5.57 -4.26
N HIS A 181 -25.17 5.45 -4.09
CA HIS A 181 -26.14 6.53 -4.37
C HIS A 181 -26.06 7.70 -3.39
N GLU A 182 -25.50 7.49 -2.20
CA GLU A 182 -25.24 8.57 -1.24
C GLU A 182 -24.02 9.42 -1.62
N VAL A 183 -23.23 9.00 -2.60
CA VAL A 183 -22.00 9.69 -2.99
C VAL A 183 -22.28 10.73 -4.06
N GLU A 184 -21.99 11.99 -3.73
CA GLU A 184 -22.03 13.11 -4.67
C GLU A 184 -20.61 13.51 -5.07
N LEU A 185 -20.32 13.47 -6.38
CA LEU A 185 -19.06 13.98 -6.91
C LEU A 185 -19.04 15.50 -6.92
N ARG A 186 -17.87 16.07 -6.64
CA ARG A 186 -17.59 17.51 -6.75
C ARG A 186 -16.68 17.73 -7.96
N PRO A 187 -17.21 18.04 -9.16
CA PRO A 187 -16.43 18.04 -10.40
C PRO A 187 -15.26 19.02 -10.40
N ASP A 188 -15.40 20.12 -9.65
CA ASP A 188 -14.37 21.17 -9.56
C ASP A 188 -13.28 20.86 -8.51
N ASP A 189 -13.49 19.85 -7.65
CA ASP A 189 -12.56 19.47 -6.60
C ASP A 189 -11.76 18.22 -6.99
N GLN A 190 -10.46 18.22 -6.73
CA GLN A 190 -9.64 17.01 -6.89
C GLN A 190 -9.86 16.05 -5.72
N ASP A 191 -9.68 14.75 -5.97
CA ASP A 191 -9.64 13.73 -4.92
C ASP A 191 -8.52 14.03 -3.90
N GLU A 192 -8.83 13.92 -2.61
CA GLU A 192 -7.85 14.08 -1.53
C GLU A 192 -7.50 12.73 -0.91
N HIS A 193 -6.23 12.34 -1.02
CA HIS A 193 -5.75 11.07 -0.46
C HIS A 193 -5.06 11.29 0.89
N CYS A 194 -5.44 10.49 1.88
CA CYS A 194 -4.98 10.54 3.25
C CYS A 194 -4.21 9.27 3.63
N TRP A 195 -2.98 9.45 4.09
CA TRP A 195 -2.13 8.39 4.63
C TRP A 195 -2.47 8.13 6.10
N LEU A 196 -3.24 7.07 6.36
CA LEU A 196 -3.75 6.74 7.70
C LEU A 196 -2.69 6.54 8.78
N PRO A 197 -1.50 5.94 8.51
CA PRO A 197 -0.51 5.67 9.56
C PRO A 197 0.15 6.91 10.18
N ASP A 198 -0.10 8.12 9.68
CA ASP A 198 0.46 9.36 10.18
C ASP A 198 -0.65 10.41 10.38
N ALA A 199 -0.69 11.06 11.55
CA ALA A 199 -1.74 12.03 11.88
C ALA A 199 -1.76 13.26 10.95
N SER A 200 -0.67 13.52 10.22
CA SER A 200 -0.63 14.57 9.22
C SER A 200 -1.39 14.23 7.93
N GLY A 201 -1.86 12.99 7.77
CA GLY A 201 -2.43 12.48 6.52
C GLY A 201 -1.39 12.35 5.40
N LYS A 202 -0.10 12.61 5.66
CA LYS A 202 0.97 12.57 4.66
C LYS A 202 1.86 11.37 4.85
N TYR A 203 2.29 10.79 3.73
CA TYR A 203 3.21 9.67 3.74
C TYR A 203 4.54 10.02 4.42
N THR A 204 4.92 9.21 5.40
CA THR A 204 6.28 9.21 5.96
C THR A 204 6.87 7.80 5.91
N THR A 205 8.13 7.67 5.49
CA THR A 205 8.81 6.36 5.47
C THR A 205 8.83 5.72 6.85
N ARG A 206 8.91 6.53 7.91
CA ARG A 206 8.87 6.06 9.29
C ARG A 206 7.53 5.37 9.62
N SER A 207 6.40 6.01 9.35
CA SER A 207 5.09 5.42 9.64
C SER A 207 4.83 4.19 8.75
N ALA A 208 5.23 4.22 7.48
CA ALA A 208 5.16 3.08 6.58
C ALA A 208 6.00 1.89 7.06
N TYR A 209 7.24 2.12 7.48
CA TYR A 209 8.11 1.08 8.05
C TYR A 209 7.46 0.44 9.28
N LEU A 210 6.90 1.26 10.16
CA LEU A 210 6.26 0.83 11.40
C LEU A 210 4.96 0.03 11.17
N ARG A 211 4.33 0.17 9.99
CA ARG A 211 3.10 -0.54 9.62
C ARG A 211 3.32 -2.02 9.30
N PHE A 212 4.57 -2.43 9.06
CA PHE A 212 4.94 -3.82 8.80
C PHE A 212 5.21 -4.66 10.06
N PHE A 213 5.00 -4.10 11.26
CA PHE A 213 5.25 -4.75 12.54
C PHE A 213 4.02 -4.76 13.43
#